data_AF-A0A0M2PML6-F1
#
_entry.id   AF-A0A0M2PML6-F1
#
_cell.length_a   1.000
_cell.length_b   1.000
_cell.length_c   1.000
_cell.angle_alpha   90.00
_cell.angle_beta   90.00
_cell.angle_gamma   90.00
#
_symmetry.space_group_name_H-M   'P 1'
#
loop_
_entity.id
_entity.type
_entity.pdbx_description
1 polymer ?
#
loop_
_entity_poly.entity_id
_entity_poly.type
_entity_poly.pdbx_seq_one_letter_code
_entity_poly.pdbx_strand_id
1 'polypeptide(L)' 'MSKSLCKLLEKTPSGTPVNQILVKGEDWTGMDKFIKYDKKTGLAYFINKSNHTFVAVAERIDMIEFTHE' A
#
# COMPACT_ATOMS: atom_id res chain seq x y z
N MET A 1 -13.50 -7.30 -6.16
CA MET A 1 -13.77 -8.16 -4.99
C MET A 1 -13.47 -7.40 -3.71
N SER A 2 -14.22 -7.59 -2.62
CA SER A 2 -13.94 -6.92 -1.35
C SER A 2 -12.92 -7.72 -0.53
N LYS A 3 -11.63 -7.69 -0.91
CA LYS A 3 -10.57 -8.03 0.05
C LYS A 3 -10.64 -7.03 1.21
N SER A 4 -10.60 -7.49 2.46
CA SER A 4 -10.61 -6.63 3.64
C SER A 4 -9.50 -5.57 3.60
N LEU A 5 -8.37 -5.88 2.96
CA LEU A 5 -7.27 -4.96 2.71
C LEU A 5 -7.67 -3.77 1.81
N CYS A 6 -8.43 -3.99 0.74
CA CYS A 6 -8.91 -2.90 -0.10
C CYS A 6 -9.78 -1.94 0.73
N LYS A 7 -10.70 -2.48 1.53
CA LYS A 7 -11.53 -1.66 2.44
C LYS A 7 -10.72 -0.90 3.49
N LEU A 8 -9.61 -1.48 3.95
CA LEU A 8 -8.68 -0.81 4.85
C LEU A 8 -8.01 0.38 4.13
N LEU A 9 -7.43 0.14 2.95
CA LEU A 9 -6.78 1.15 2.13
C LEU A 9 -7.70 2.32 1.73
N GLU A 10 -9.00 2.07 1.58
CA GLU A 10 -9.99 3.14 1.36
C GLU A 10 -10.14 4.11 2.54
N LYS A 11 -9.82 3.64 3.75
CA LYS A 11 -9.93 4.41 5.00
C LYS A 11 -8.58 4.88 5.52
N THR A 12 -7.48 4.32 5.03
CA THR A 12 -6.12 4.72 5.41
C THR A 12 -5.86 6.15 4.93
N PRO A 13 -5.46 7.07 5.82
CA PRO A 13 -5.08 8.43 5.43
C PRO A 13 -3.87 8.46 4.51
N SER A 14 -3.80 9.45 3.62
CA SER A 14 -2.57 9.72 2.87
C SER A 14 -1.44 10.14 3.83
N GLY A 15 -0.23 9.67 3.56
CA GLY A 15 0.93 9.91 4.40
C GLY A 15 1.11 8.91 5.55
N THR A 16 0.22 7.92 5.71
CA THR A 16 0.41 6.87 6.73
C THR A 16 1.74 6.14 6.49
N PRO A 17 2.61 6.04 7.50
CA PRO A 17 3.88 5.33 7.39
C PRO A 17 3.71 3.84 7.07
N VAL A 18 4.53 3.33 6.16
CA VAL A 18 4.55 1.93 5.72
C VAL A 18 5.97 1.42 5.79
N ASN A 19 6.18 0.29 6.47
CA ASN A 19 7.49 -0.37 6.52
C ASN A 19 7.67 -1.35 5.36
N GLN A 20 6.63 -2.14 5.09
CA GLN A 20 6.72 -3.30 4.22
C GLN A 20 5.40 -3.54 3.48
N ILE A 21 5.50 -4.05 2.25
CA ILE A 21 4.37 -4.53 1.46
C ILE A 21 4.73 -5.91 0.90
N LEU A 22 3.84 -6.88 1.06
CA LEU A 22 3.96 -8.20 0.44
C LEU A 22 2.98 -8.33 -0.72
N VAL A 23 3.49 -8.61 -1.92
CA VAL A 23 2.68 -8.74 -3.14
C VAL A 23 2.94 -10.10 -3.78
N LYS A 24 1.96 -11.00 -3.73
CA LYS A 24 2.07 -12.38 -4.23
C LYS A 24 3.27 -13.15 -3.64
N GLY A 25 3.55 -12.94 -2.36
CA GLY A 25 4.70 -13.53 -1.68
C GLY A 25 6.05 -12.88 -2.01
N GLU A 26 6.10 -11.84 -2.84
CA GLU A 26 7.30 -11.02 -3.01
C GLU A 26 7.31 -9.88 -2.00
N ASP A 27 8.44 -9.74 -1.32
CA ASP A 27 8.66 -8.73 -0.29
C ASP A 27 9.21 -7.44 -0.91
N TRP A 28 8.43 -6.37 -0.78
CA TRP A 28 8.78 -5.04 -1.27
C TRP A 28 9.08 -4.15 -0.06
N THR A 29 10.34 -4.22 0.38
CA THR A 29 10.86 -3.40 1.48
C THR A 29 11.27 -2.00 1.02
N GLY A 30 11.40 -1.08 1.98
CA GLY A 30 11.88 0.28 1.72
C GLY A 30 10.80 1.27 1.32
N MET A 31 9.53 0.91 1.48
CA MET A 31 8.44 1.86 1.42
C MET A 31 8.57 2.88 2.57
N ASP A 32 7.98 4.05 2.37
CA ASP A 32 7.94 5.12 3.36
C ASP A 32 6.49 5.42 3.74
N LYS A 33 5.66 5.75 2.74
CA LYS A 33 4.28 6.21 2.99
C LYS A 33 3.29 5.66 1.99
N PHE A 34 2.09 5.40 2.48
CA PHE A 34 0.91 5.23 1.65
C PHE A 34 0.43 6.58 1.12
N ILE A 35 0.09 6.65 -0.16
CA ILE A 35 -0.39 7.89 -0.80
C ILE A 35 -1.90 7.85 -0.99
N LYS A 36 -2.41 6.84 -1.70
CA LYS A 36 -3.84 6.73 -1.98
C LYS A 36 -4.20 5.35 -2.51
N TYR A 37 -5.48 5.03 -2.45
CA TYR A 37 -6.06 3.90 -3.15
C TYR A 37 -7.16 4.40 -4.10
N ASP A 38 -6.99 4.12 -5.39
CA ASP A 38 -7.97 4.42 -6.42
C ASP A 38 -8.94 3.24 -6.58
N LYS A 39 -10.15 3.40 -6.04
CA LYS A 39 -11.19 2.36 -6.08
C LYS A 39 -11.67 2.05 -7.50
N LYS A 40 -11.55 2.98 -8.45
CA LYS A 40 -12.01 2.79 -9.84
C LYS A 40 -11.09 1.83 -10.58
N THR A 41 -9.78 1.94 -10.34
CA THR A 41 -8.75 1.13 -11.01
C THR A 41 -8.28 -0.04 -10.14
N GLY A 42 -8.54 -0.02 -8.84
CA GLY A 42 -8.05 -1.02 -7.89
C GLY A 42 -6.55 -0.87 -7.57
N LEU A 43 -5.97 0.32 -7.82
CA LEU A 43 -4.55 0.57 -7.65
C LEU A 43 -4.26 1.28 -6.32
N ALA A 44 -3.26 0.77 -5.59
CA ALA A 44 -2.71 1.37 -4.39
C ALA A 44 -1.34 2.00 -4.69
N TYR A 45 -1.13 3.21 -4.18
CA TYR A 45 0.05 4.02 -4.45
C TYR A 45 0.84 4.23 -3.16
N PHE A 46 2.15 4.05 -3.25
CA PHE A 46 3.10 4.20 -2.16
C PHE A 46 4.31 5.00 -2.64
N ILE A 47 5.02 5.62 -1.71
CA ILE A 47 6.34 6.23 -1.99
C ILE A 47 7.39 5.59 -1.10
N ASN A 48 8.63 5.55 -1.59
CA ASN A 48 9.79 5.18 -0.80
C ASN A 48 10.56 6.42 -0.31
N LYS A 49 11.61 6.20 0.49
CA LYS A 49 12.48 7.28 1.02
C LYS A 49 13.22 8.07 -0.06
N SER A 50 13.34 7.53 -1.27
CA SER A 50 13.93 8.21 -2.43
C SER A 50 12.89 8.95 -3.28
N ASN A 51 11.65 9.08 -2.80
CA ASN A 51 10.54 9.75 -3.48
C ASN A 51 10.12 9.09 -4.81
N HIS A 52 10.47 7.82 -5.03
CA HIS A 52 9.94 7.02 -6.13
C HIS A 52 8.54 6.51 -5.79
N THR A 53 7.65 6.50 -6.78
CA THR A 53 6.28 6.00 -6.63
C THR A 53 6.21 4.52 -6.99
N PHE A 54 5.62 3.74 -6.09
CA PHE A 54 5.28 2.34 -6.29
C PHE A 54 3.78 2.19 -6.45
N VAL A 55 3.38 1.38 -7.43
CA VAL A 55 1.96 1.13 -7.74
C VAL A 55 1.71 -0.36 -7.70
N ALA A 56 0.75 -0.78 -6.88
CA ALA A 56 0.36 -2.17 -6.75
C ALA A 56 -1.13 -2.34 -7.00
N VAL A 57 -1.53 -3.46 -7.61
CA VAL A 57 -2.94 -3.87 -7.67
C VAL A 57 -3.34 -4.32 -6.28
N ALA A 58 -4.28 -3.62 -5.63
CA ALA A 58 -4.63 -3.85 -4.23
C ALA A 58 -5.10 -5.29 -3.96
N GLU A 59 -5.77 -5.91 -4.95
CA GLU A 59 -6.22 -7.31 -4.84
C GLU A 59 -5.06 -8.33 -4.84
N ARG A 60 -3.85 -7.93 -5.24
CA ARG A 60 -2.64 -8.76 -5.26
C ARG A 60 -1.74 -8.54 -4.05
N ILE A 61 -2.06 -7.55 -3.21
CA ILE A 61 -1.36 -7.33 -1.96
C ILE A 61 -1.85 -8.37 -0.95
N ASP A 62 -0.91 -9.07 -0.35
CA ASP A 62 -1.16 -10.08 0.68
C ASP A 62 -1.08 -9.46 2.07
N MET A 63 -0.16 -8.51 2.27
CA MET A 63 0.07 -7.85 3.55
C MET A 63 0.59 -6.42 3.35
N ILE A 64 0.24 -5.52 4.26
CA ILE A 64 0.86 -4.21 4.43
C ILE A 64 1.19 -4.06 5.91
N GLU A 65 2.44 -3.74 6.20
CA GLU A 65 2.87 -3.40 7.55
C GLU A 65 2.92 -1.87 7.69
N PHE A 66 1.96 -1.33 8.44
CA PHE A 66 1.96 0.08 8.84
C PHE A 66 2.81 0.25 10.09
N THR A 67 3.56 1.35 10.17
CA THR A 67 4.29 1.73 11.37
C THR A 67 3.62 2.89 12.09
N HIS A 68 3.64 2.83 13.41
CA HIS A 68 3.33 3.97 14.27
C HIS A 68 4.67 4.51 14.76
N GLU A 69 5.08 5.67 14.23
CA GLU A 69 5.97 6.55 14.97
C GLU A 69 5.22 7.20 16.13
#